data_AF-A0A0Q7CBB9-F1
#
_entry.id   AF-A0A0Q7CBB9-F1
#
_cell.length_a   1.000
_cell.length_b   1.000
_cell.length_c   1.000
_cell.angle_alpha   90.00
_cell.angle_beta   90.00
_cell.angle_gamma   90.00
#
_symmetry.space_group_name_H-M   'P 1'
#
loop_
_entity.id
_entity.type
_entity.pdbx_description
1 polymer ?
#
loop_
_entity_poly.entity_id
_entity_poly.type
_entity_poly.pdbx_seq_one_letter_code
_entity_poly.pdbx_strand_id
1 'polypeptide(L)'
;MIDIDEWTITSATLKAQGGTADARLKTVMDSLVRHLHDFAREVQLTEAEWSHGIDFLTRVGRITDDKRQEFILLSDVLGLSTLVTAQCNRRPTGCTEATVFGPFYVPDAPKYQNGDDISNGAHGMPCLVRGSVRGIQGERIADARIDVWQSDDEGFYDVQRPELSSAQGRGQLSTREDGRFDFRSIVAVPYPIPHDGPVGQLLEQLGRHPWRPAHLHFMIQAPGYETLITHVFRSGGTYLDSDAVFGVRSSLIAEWKRHEPGVAPDGTHMDEPFYTLDYDFVLNKAPRD
;
A
#
# COMPACT_ATOMS: atom_id res chain seq x y z
N MET A 1 45.21 -20.34 7.51
CA MET A 1 44.52 -19.19 8.11
C MET A 1 44.22 -18.25 6.96
N ILE A 2 42.95 -17.89 6.74
CA ILE A 2 42.64 -16.88 5.71
C ILE A 2 42.97 -15.54 6.38
N ASP A 3 43.84 -14.75 5.76
CA ASP A 3 44.05 -13.37 6.18
C ASP A 3 42.77 -12.59 5.85
N ILE A 4 42.22 -11.89 6.84
CA ILE A 4 40.92 -11.23 6.71
C ILE A 4 41.17 -9.72 6.58
N ASP A 5 40.76 -9.19 5.45
CA ASP A 5 40.82 -7.77 5.09
C ASP A 5 39.52 -7.33 4.39
N GLU A 6 39.49 -6.07 3.95
CA GLU A 6 38.38 -5.43 3.24
C GLU A 6 37.85 -6.24 2.03
N TRP A 7 38.73 -6.98 1.35
CA TRP A 7 38.44 -7.65 0.08
C TRP A 7 38.17 -9.15 0.26
N THR A 8 38.74 -9.76 1.30
CA THR A 8 38.62 -11.20 1.59
C THR A 8 37.49 -11.53 2.56
N ILE A 9 37.02 -10.58 3.38
CA ILE A 9 35.95 -10.80 4.37
C ILE A 9 34.63 -11.30 3.76
N THR A 10 34.28 -10.82 2.56
CA THR A 10 33.07 -11.27 1.87
C THR A 10 33.14 -12.77 1.57
N SER A 11 34.25 -13.24 0.98
CA SER A 11 34.46 -14.65 0.67
C SER A 11 34.50 -15.52 1.92
N ALA A 12 35.11 -15.02 3.01
CA ALA A 12 35.11 -15.71 4.29
C ALA A 12 33.70 -15.86 4.88
N THR A 13 32.87 -14.82 4.80
CA THR A 13 31.48 -14.84 5.28
C THR A 13 30.63 -15.83 4.50
N LEU A 14 30.71 -15.81 3.16
CA LEU A 14 29.98 -16.75 2.31
C LEU A 14 30.42 -18.21 2.53
N LYS A 15 31.72 -18.42 2.81
CA LYS A 15 32.24 -19.75 3.17
C LYS A 15 31.67 -20.23 4.50
N ALA A 16 31.53 -19.34 5.50
CA ALA A 16 30.91 -19.68 6.78
C ALA A 16 29.42 -20.08 6.62
N GLN A 17 28.74 -19.57 5.60
CA GLN A 17 27.37 -19.95 5.20
C GLN A 17 27.32 -21.24 4.34
N GLY A 18 28.42 -21.99 4.22
CA GLY A 18 28.49 -23.20 3.39
C GLY A 18 27.62 -24.37 3.90
N GLY A 19 27.23 -24.36 5.17
CA GLY A 19 26.39 -25.40 5.79
C GLY A 19 24.88 -25.18 5.68
N THR A 20 24.42 -24.11 5.01
CA THR A 20 22.99 -23.81 4.89
C THR A 20 22.27 -24.86 4.03
N ALA A 21 21.36 -25.63 4.64
CA ALA A 21 20.63 -26.71 3.97
C ALA A 21 19.57 -26.20 2.98
N ASP A 22 18.90 -25.09 3.31
CA ASP A 22 17.90 -24.48 2.44
C ASP A 22 18.58 -23.67 1.32
N ALA A 23 18.44 -24.14 0.08
CA ALA A 23 19.06 -23.54 -1.10
C ALA A 23 18.54 -22.12 -1.38
N ARG A 24 17.27 -21.83 -1.07
CA ARG A 24 16.67 -20.50 -1.28
C ARG A 24 17.18 -19.53 -0.22
N LEU A 25 17.20 -19.93 1.05
CA LEU A 25 17.77 -19.14 2.14
C LEU A 25 19.24 -18.82 1.84
N LYS A 26 20.02 -19.81 1.39
CA LYS A 26 21.41 -19.60 1.00
C LYS A 26 21.53 -18.56 -0.11
N THR A 27 20.71 -18.65 -1.15
CA THR A 27 20.69 -17.70 -2.26
C THR A 27 20.41 -16.27 -1.78
N VAL A 28 19.41 -16.10 -0.91
CA VAL A 28 19.03 -14.78 -0.36
C VAL A 28 20.14 -14.20 0.51
N MET A 29 20.66 -14.98 1.46
CA MET A 29 21.67 -14.51 2.41
C MET A 29 23.03 -14.25 1.74
N ASP A 30 23.45 -15.10 0.81
CA ASP A 30 24.70 -14.90 0.06
C ASP A 30 24.62 -13.60 -0.76
N SER A 31 23.47 -13.32 -1.40
CA SER A 31 23.25 -12.08 -2.15
C SER A 31 23.24 -10.86 -1.24
N LEU A 32 22.52 -10.92 -0.11
CA LEU A 32 22.45 -9.83 0.85
C LEU A 32 23.84 -9.44 1.38
N VAL A 33 24.65 -10.43 1.78
CA VAL A 33 26.01 -10.19 2.28
C VAL A 33 26.89 -9.52 1.23
N ARG A 34 26.82 -9.98 -0.03
CA ARG A 34 27.59 -9.36 -1.12
C ARG A 34 27.22 -7.88 -1.28
N HIS A 35 25.94 -7.57 -1.44
CA HIS A 35 25.48 -6.19 -1.62
C HIS A 35 25.74 -5.31 -0.40
N LEU A 36 25.61 -5.82 0.82
CA LEU A 36 25.89 -5.07 2.04
C LEU A 36 27.39 -4.73 2.16
N HIS A 37 28.27 -5.69 1.87
CA HIS A 37 29.72 -5.45 1.89
C HIS A 37 30.16 -4.53 0.73
N ASP A 38 29.56 -4.68 -0.46
CA ASP A 38 29.83 -3.81 -1.60
C ASP A 38 29.38 -2.38 -1.31
N PHE A 39 28.21 -2.17 -0.69
CA PHE A 39 27.75 -0.87 -0.21
C PHE A 39 28.77 -0.21 0.73
N ALA A 40 29.23 -0.96 1.75
CA ALA A 40 30.19 -0.42 2.72
C ALA A 40 31.51 0.00 2.06
N ARG A 41 32.01 -0.77 1.09
CA ARG A 41 33.21 -0.43 0.29
C ARG A 41 32.97 0.78 -0.61
N GLU A 42 31.83 0.80 -1.30
CA GLU A 42 31.46 1.87 -2.25
C GLU A 42 31.47 3.24 -1.59
N VAL A 43 30.88 3.35 -0.39
CA VAL A 43 30.80 4.62 0.33
C VAL A 43 31.97 4.85 1.30
N GLN A 44 32.91 3.90 1.41
CA GLN A 44 34.00 3.91 2.39
C GLN A 44 33.47 4.14 3.82
N LEU A 45 32.47 3.34 4.20
CA LEU A 45 31.70 3.53 5.44
C LEU A 45 32.62 3.59 6.67
N THR A 46 32.56 4.70 7.40
CA THR A 46 33.37 4.90 8.62
C THR A 46 32.75 4.19 9.83
N GLU A 47 33.56 3.94 10.87
CA GLU A 47 33.07 3.36 12.13
C GLU A 47 32.00 4.24 12.81
N ALA A 48 32.12 5.57 12.67
CA ALA A 48 31.15 6.52 13.20
C ALA A 48 29.81 6.44 12.47
N GLU A 49 29.82 6.40 11.12
CA GLU A 49 28.61 6.23 10.31
C GLU A 49 27.97 4.86 10.52
N TRP A 50 28.78 3.80 10.60
CA TRP A 50 28.31 2.47 10.95
C TRP A 50 27.62 2.44 12.31
N SER A 51 28.23 3.03 13.34
CA SER A 51 27.66 3.12 14.69
C SER A 51 26.33 3.89 14.67
N HIS A 52 26.25 4.98 13.90
CA HIS A 52 25.00 5.74 13.71
C HIS A 52 23.91 4.91 13.01
N GLY A 53 24.27 4.15 11.98
CA GLY A 53 23.35 3.23 11.29
C GLY A 53 22.82 2.13 12.21
N ILE A 54 23.66 1.56 13.08
CA ILE A 54 23.24 0.58 14.09
C ILE A 54 22.28 1.20 15.10
N ASP A 55 22.56 2.41 15.60
CA ASP A 55 21.64 3.13 16.49
C ASP A 55 20.30 3.43 15.80
N PHE A 56 20.32 3.88 14.55
CA PHE A 56 19.12 4.10 13.75
C PHE A 56 18.25 2.83 13.66
N LEU A 57 18.81 1.69 13.26
CA LEU A 57 18.08 0.42 13.19
C LEU A 57 17.59 -0.04 14.56
N THR A 58 18.35 0.24 15.62
CA THR A 58 17.94 -0.05 17.00
C THR A 58 16.72 0.79 17.41
N ARG A 59 16.70 2.09 17.07
CA ARG A 59 15.55 2.97 17.34
C ARG A 59 14.32 2.58 16.52
N VAL A 60 14.49 2.15 15.27
CA VAL A 60 13.41 1.59 14.42
C VAL A 60 12.79 0.36 15.10
N GLY A 61 13.62 -0.53 15.64
CA GLY A 61 13.13 -1.70 16.39
C GLY A 61 12.40 -1.33 17.68
N ARG A 62 12.88 -0.33 18.44
CA ARG A 62 12.29 0.07 19.72
C ARG A 62 10.90 0.70 19.61
N ILE A 63 10.63 1.44 18.53
CA ILE A 63 9.33 2.10 18.31
C ILE A 63 8.31 1.17 17.62
N THR A 64 8.76 -0.01 17.15
CA THR A 64 7.88 -1.01 16.54
C THR A 64 7.10 -1.77 17.61
N ASP A 65 5.78 -1.87 17.44
CA ASP A 65 4.85 -2.60 18.31
C ASP A 65 3.73 -3.30 17.49
N ASP A 66 2.68 -3.79 18.16
CA ASP A 66 1.56 -4.50 17.52
C ASP A 66 0.72 -3.62 16.59
N LYS A 67 0.82 -2.29 16.71
CA LYS A 67 0.07 -1.31 15.90
C LYS A 67 0.97 -0.56 14.93
N ARG A 68 2.26 -0.40 15.24
CA ARG A 68 3.24 0.35 14.46
C ARG A 68 4.37 -0.56 14.00
N GLN A 69 4.54 -0.68 12.67
CA GLN A 69 5.64 -1.43 12.06
C GLN A 69 6.65 -0.50 11.38
N GLU A 70 7.58 0.06 12.16
CA GLU A 70 8.56 1.03 11.65
C GLU A 70 9.55 0.40 10.65
N PHE A 71 9.81 -0.91 10.75
CA PHE A 71 10.60 -1.63 9.73
C PHE A 71 9.89 -1.75 8.39
N ILE A 72 8.57 -1.96 8.39
CA ILE A 72 7.77 -1.92 7.16
C ILE A 72 7.81 -0.51 6.59
N LEU A 73 7.63 0.51 7.43
CA LEU A 73 7.70 1.90 7.01
C LEU A 73 9.08 2.27 6.42
N LEU A 74 10.17 1.77 7.01
CA LEU A 74 11.52 1.94 6.46
C LEU A 74 11.63 1.29 5.08
N SER A 75 11.10 0.08 4.91
CA SER A 75 11.02 -0.60 3.61
C SER A 75 10.20 0.21 2.58
N ASP A 76 9.09 0.81 3.02
CA ASP A 76 8.22 1.64 2.17
C ASP A 76 8.94 2.89 1.66
N VAL A 77 9.56 3.65 2.56
CA VAL A 77 10.23 4.91 2.19
C VAL A 77 11.53 4.70 1.42
N LEU A 78 12.15 3.53 1.53
CA LEU A 78 13.29 3.13 0.70
C LEU A 78 12.85 2.50 -0.64
N GLY A 79 11.54 2.37 -0.88
CA GLY A 79 10.98 1.81 -2.12
C GLY A 79 11.08 0.29 -2.23
N LEU A 80 11.57 -0.40 -1.21
CA LEU A 80 11.73 -1.85 -1.21
C LEU A 80 10.37 -2.56 -1.26
N SER A 81 9.38 -2.11 -0.48
CA SER A 81 8.03 -2.70 -0.50
C SER A 81 7.38 -2.60 -1.88
N THR A 82 7.53 -1.45 -2.53
CA THR A 82 7.03 -1.19 -3.88
C THR A 82 7.76 -2.06 -4.91
N LEU A 83 9.08 -2.23 -4.79
CA LEU A 83 9.87 -3.10 -5.66
C LEU A 83 9.45 -4.57 -5.51
N VAL A 84 9.33 -5.08 -4.29
CA VAL A 84 8.88 -6.46 -4.02
C VAL A 84 7.47 -6.67 -4.55
N THR A 85 6.57 -5.71 -4.33
CA THR A 85 5.20 -5.76 -4.87
C THR A 85 5.20 -5.89 -6.39
N ALA A 86 6.01 -5.08 -7.08
CA ALA A 86 6.13 -5.13 -8.54
C ALA A 86 6.74 -6.45 -9.06
N GLN A 87 7.68 -7.05 -8.31
CA GLN A 87 8.26 -8.35 -8.67
C GLN A 87 7.26 -9.51 -8.49
N CYS A 88 6.51 -9.50 -7.39
CA CYS A 88 5.57 -10.58 -7.03
C CYS A 88 4.22 -10.48 -7.75
N ASN A 89 3.87 -9.31 -8.32
CA ASN A 89 2.59 -9.07 -8.98
C ASN A 89 2.75 -8.74 -10.47
N ARG A 90 3.69 -9.39 -11.16
CA ARG A 90 3.81 -9.26 -12.63
C ARG A 90 2.59 -9.90 -13.29
N ARG A 91 1.73 -9.06 -13.87
CA ARG A 91 0.50 -9.48 -14.55
C ARG A 91 0.56 -9.14 -16.04
N PRO A 92 -0.21 -9.83 -16.89
CA PRO A 92 -0.32 -9.46 -18.30
C PRO A 92 -0.84 -8.03 -18.46
N THR A 93 -0.39 -7.35 -19.52
CA THR A 93 -0.87 -6.01 -19.89
C THR A 93 -2.40 -5.98 -19.97
N GLY A 94 -3.01 -4.97 -19.35
CA GLY A 94 -4.47 -4.81 -19.28
C GLY A 94 -5.09 -5.25 -17.96
N CYS A 95 -4.36 -5.99 -17.12
CA CYS A 95 -4.75 -6.19 -15.71
C CYS A 95 -4.55 -4.91 -14.91
N THR A 96 -5.38 -4.69 -13.89
CA THR A 96 -5.13 -3.59 -12.94
C THR A 96 -3.84 -3.86 -12.17
N GLU A 97 -3.01 -2.83 -12.06
CA GLU A 97 -1.72 -2.92 -11.37
C GLU A 97 -1.93 -3.10 -9.86
N ALA A 98 -1.10 -3.94 -9.24
CA ALA A 98 -1.02 -4.03 -7.80
C ALA A 98 -0.10 -2.93 -7.23
N THR A 99 -0.36 -2.50 -6.01
CA THR A 99 0.52 -1.60 -5.26
C THR A 99 0.57 -2.00 -3.77
N VAL A 100 1.41 -1.34 -3.00
CA VAL A 100 1.71 -1.70 -1.61
C VAL A 100 0.45 -1.79 -0.76
N PHE A 101 0.37 -2.74 0.18
CA PHE A 101 -0.85 -2.95 0.97
C PHE A 101 -1.12 -1.81 1.96
N GLY A 102 -0.06 -1.24 2.53
CA GLY A 102 -0.14 -0.29 3.64
C GLY A 102 -0.45 -0.98 4.98
N PRO A 103 -0.21 -0.30 6.11
CA PRO A 103 -0.29 -0.91 7.44
C PRO A 103 -1.70 -0.90 8.06
N PHE A 104 -2.70 -0.32 7.38
CA PHE A 104 -4.00 0.03 7.99
C PHE A 104 -5.15 -0.90 7.60
N TYR A 105 -4.87 -2.00 6.91
CA TYR A 105 -5.88 -3.03 6.67
C TYR A 105 -6.25 -3.74 7.98
N VAL A 106 -7.55 -3.94 8.20
CA VAL A 106 -8.07 -4.73 9.32
C VAL A 106 -8.99 -5.83 8.77
N PRO A 107 -8.74 -7.09 9.12
CA PRO A 107 -9.62 -8.19 8.70
C PRO A 107 -11.02 -8.05 9.30
N ASP A 108 -11.99 -8.72 8.69
CA ASP A 108 -13.37 -8.79 9.18
C ASP A 108 -14.06 -7.40 9.29
N ALA A 109 -13.77 -6.51 8.34
CA ALA A 109 -14.47 -5.25 8.19
C ALA A 109 -15.99 -5.45 8.06
N PRO A 110 -16.83 -4.46 8.49
CA PRO A 110 -18.27 -4.56 8.36
C PRO A 110 -18.70 -4.84 6.91
N LYS A 111 -19.72 -5.68 6.76
CA LYS A 111 -20.25 -6.08 5.44
C LYS A 111 -21.40 -5.19 5.04
N TYR A 112 -21.39 -4.75 3.79
CA TYR A 112 -22.35 -3.82 3.23
C TYR A 112 -22.98 -4.38 1.95
N GLN A 113 -24.21 -3.95 1.67
CA GLN A 113 -24.83 -4.14 0.39
C GLN A 113 -24.37 -3.05 -0.58
N ASN A 114 -24.43 -3.34 -1.88
CA ASN A 114 -24.12 -2.34 -2.88
C ASN A 114 -25.13 -1.18 -2.82
N GLY A 115 -24.62 0.05 -2.73
CA GLY A 115 -25.37 1.29 -2.53
C GLY A 115 -25.31 1.82 -1.10
N ASP A 116 -24.88 1.01 -0.13
CA ASP A 116 -24.70 1.43 1.25
C ASP A 116 -23.52 2.41 1.42
N ASP A 117 -23.48 3.09 2.56
CA ASP A 117 -22.39 3.98 2.96
C ASP A 117 -21.38 3.26 3.86
N ILE A 118 -20.17 3.07 3.35
CA ILE A 118 -19.06 2.42 4.06
C ILE A 118 -18.24 3.40 4.91
N SER A 119 -18.49 4.71 4.80
CA SER A 119 -17.81 5.70 5.65
C SER A 119 -18.14 5.45 7.13
N ASN A 120 -19.35 4.97 7.41
CA ASN A 120 -19.86 4.62 8.74
C ASN A 120 -19.57 5.70 9.80
N GLY A 121 -19.70 6.97 9.41
CA GLY A 121 -19.46 8.12 10.27
C GLY A 121 -18.04 8.69 10.24
N ALA A 122 -17.15 8.21 9.37
CA ALA A 122 -15.90 8.91 9.06
C ALA A 122 -16.22 10.32 8.55
N HIS A 123 -15.52 11.33 9.07
CA HIS A 123 -15.73 12.71 8.68
C HIS A 123 -15.11 12.99 7.30
N GLY A 124 -15.87 13.67 6.43
CA GLY A 124 -15.40 14.05 5.11
C GLY A 124 -16.54 14.32 4.14
N MET A 125 -16.20 14.92 2.99
CA MET A 125 -17.17 15.23 1.94
C MET A 125 -17.68 13.94 1.28
N PRO A 126 -18.98 13.79 0.99
CA PRO A 126 -19.51 12.57 0.38
C PRO A 126 -18.89 12.22 -0.98
N CYS A 127 -18.66 10.94 -1.20
CA CYS A 127 -18.17 10.38 -2.46
C CYS A 127 -18.95 9.12 -2.84
N LEU A 128 -19.48 9.06 -4.05
CA LEU A 128 -20.11 7.87 -4.61
C LEU A 128 -19.10 7.14 -5.48
N VAL A 129 -18.80 5.89 -5.13
CA VAL A 129 -17.83 5.05 -5.85
C VAL A 129 -18.58 3.96 -6.60
N ARG A 130 -18.26 3.76 -7.88
CA ARG A 130 -18.83 2.72 -8.73
C ARG A 130 -17.80 2.11 -9.65
N GLY A 131 -18.07 0.90 -10.09
CA GLY A 131 -17.20 0.22 -11.03
C GLY A 131 -17.69 -1.16 -11.41
N SER A 132 -16.82 -1.89 -12.08
CA SER A 132 -16.99 -3.31 -12.35
C SER A 132 -15.70 -4.08 -12.13
N VAL A 133 -15.83 -5.36 -11.79
CA VAL A 133 -14.71 -6.31 -11.76
C VAL A 133 -14.91 -7.28 -12.92
N ARG A 134 -13.88 -7.38 -13.75
CA ARG A 134 -13.82 -8.29 -14.90
C ARG A 134 -12.48 -9.01 -14.95
N GLY A 135 -12.40 -10.08 -15.72
CA GLY A 135 -11.11 -10.64 -16.11
C GLY A 135 -10.58 -10.05 -17.41
N ILE A 136 -9.37 -10.46 -17.79
CA ILE A 136 -8.63 -9.88 -18.91
C ILE A 136 -9.32 -10.08 -20.27
N GLN A 137 -10.18 -11.10 -20.42
CA GLN A 137 -10.94 -11.35 -21.65
C GLN A 137 -12.31 -10.66 -21.64
N GLY A 138 -12.56 -9.78 -20.66
CA GLY A 138 -13.81 -9.06 -20.51
C GLY A 138 -14.90 -9.86 -19.79
N GLU A 139 -14.58 -11.03 -19.24
CA GLU A 139 -15.54 -11.82 -18.46
C GLU A 139 -15.95 -11.07 -17.20
N ARG A 140 -17.25 -10.93 -16.96
CA ARG A 140 -17.78 -10.33 -15.73
C ARG A 140 -17.54 -11.28 -14.57
N ILE A 141 -17.08 -10.75 -13.44
CA ILE A 141 -16.80 -11.55 -12.26
C ILE A 141 -17.84 -11.19 -11.20
N ALA A 142 -18.85 -12.06 -11.05
CA ALA A 142 -19.82 -11.99 -9.97
C ALA A 142 -19.22 -12.49 -8.64
N ASP A 143 -19.80 -12.06 -7.52
CA ASP A 143 -19.42 -12.49 -6.17
C ASP A 143 -17.93 -12.29 -5.83
N ALA A 144 -17.24 -11.37 -6.53
CA ALA A 144 -15.90 -10.96 -6.15
C ALA A 144 -16.00 -10.15 -4.86
N ARG A 145 -15.29 -10.60 -3.82
CA ARG A 145 -15.18 -9.89 -2.56
C ARG A 145 -14.30 -8.66 -2.75
N ILE A 146 -14.81 -7.51 -2.33
CA ILE A 146 -14.10 -6.23 -2.35
C ILE A 146 -14.00 -5.74 -0.91
N ASP A 147 -12.78 -5.68 -0.40
CA ASP A 147 -12.45 -4.99 0.84
C ASP A 147 -11.94 -3.59 0.48
N VAL A 148 -12.52 -2.54 1.08
CA VAL A 148 -12.21 -1.13 0.82
C VAL A 148 -11.88 -0.43 2.12
N TRP A 149 -10.85 0.41 2.13
CA TRP A 149 -10.51 1.24 3.30
C TRP A 149 -9.80 2.55 2.90
N GLN A 150 -9.95 3.58 3.71
CA GLN A 150 -9.31 4.89 3.53
C GLN A 150 -9.21 5.65 4.86
N SER A 151 -8.46 6.75 4.85
CA SER A 151 -8.51 7.73 5.93
C SER A 151 -9.78 8.58 5.87
N ASP A 152 -10.08 9.24 6.98
CA ASP A 152 -10.97 10.40 7.03
C ASP A 152 -10.32 11.66 6.44
N ASP A 153 -11.04 12.79 6.50
CA ASP A 153 -10.59 14.08 5.97
C ASP A 153 -9.53 14.80 6.83
N GLU A 154 -9.25 14.30 8.03
CA GLU A 154 -8.09 14.68 8.84
C GLU A 154 -6.85 13.81 8.50
N GLY A 155 -7.02 12.79 7.66
CA GLY A 155 -5.93 11.91 7.21
C GLY A 155 -5.64 10.73 8.13
N PHE A 156 -6.55 10.38 9.04
CA PHE A 156 -6.41 9.24 9.94
C PHE A 156 -7.28 8.06 9.52
N TYR A 157 -6.74 6.85 9.59
CA TYR A 157 -7.53 5.62 9.54
C TYR A 157 -8.17 5.37 10.91
N ASP A 158 -9.31 4.69 10.93
CA ASP A 158 -10.04 4.40 12.17
C ASP A 158 -9.19 3.67 13.22
N VAL A 159 -8.27 2.79 12.82
CA VAL A 159 -7.33 2.08 13.71
C VAL A 159 -6.37 3.00 14.46
N GLN A 160 -6.19 4.23 13.98
CA GLN A 160 -5.36 5.24 14.60
C GLN A 160 -6.14 6.07 15.63
N ARG A 161 -7.47 5.87 15.73
CA ARG A 161 -8.39 6.58 16.62
C ARG A 161 -8.88 5.67 17.74
N PRO A 162 -8.17 5.58 18.87
CA PRO A 162 -8.54 4.70 20.00
C PRO A 162 -9.89 5.05 20.63
N GLU A 163 -10.41 6.25 20.40
CA GLU A 163 -11.70 6.74 20.87
C GLU A 163 -12.91 6.18 20.10
N LEU A 164 -12.71 5.63 18.90
CA LEU A 164 -13.79 5.09 18.09
C LEU A 164 -14.31 3.77 18.67
N SER A 165 -15.63 3.68 18.80
CA SER A 165 -16.34 2.47 19.27
C SER A 165 -16.75 1.53 18.14
N SER A 166 -16.63 1.97 16.88
CA SER A 166 -16.99 1.23 15.67
C SER A 166 -16.00 1.52 14.55
N ALA A 167 -15.91 0.59 13.59
CA ALA A 167 -15.12 0.79 12.38
C ALA A 167 -15.63 1.97 11.55
N GLN A 168 -14.74 2.74 10.95
CA GLN A 168 -15.07 3.87 10.07
C GLN A 168 -14.17 3.88 8.83
N GLY A 169 -14.68 4.38 7.71
CA GLY A 169 -13.89 4.50 6.47
C GLY A 169 -13.42 3.17 5.90
N ARG A 170 -14.05 2.05 6.27
CA ARG A 170 -13.75 0.71 5.77
C ARG A 170 -14.98 -0.17 5.67
N GLY A 171 -14.98 -1.09 4.70
CA GLY A 171 -16.06 -2.03 4.51
C GLY A 171 -15.74 -3.15 3.54
N GLN A 172 -16.58 -4.17 3.57
CA GLN A 172 -16.55 -5.29 2.63
C GLN A 172 -17.87 -5.35 1.87
N LEU A 173 -17.79 -5.49 0.55
CA LEU A 173 -18.93 -5.73 -0.32
C LEU A 173 -18.59 -6.79 -1.37
N SER A 174 -19.54 -7.12 -2.24
CA SER A 174 -19.30 -8.08 -3.33
C SER A 174 -19.90 -7.58 -4.63
N THR A 175 -19.29 -7.94 -5.75
CA THR A 175 -19.86 -7.61 -7.06
C THR A 175 -21.19 -8.32 -7.30
N ARG A 176 -22.09 -7.65 -8.00
CA ARG A 176 -23.37 -8.20 -8.45
C ARG A 176 -23.15 -9.22 -9.59
N GLU A 177 -24.21 -9.88 -10.04
CA GLU A 177 -24.17 -10.87 -11.13
C GLU A 177 -23.53 -10.35 -12.43
N ASP A 178 -23.66 -9.05 -12.71
CA ASP A 178 -23.07 -8.41 -13.88
C ASP A 178 -21.64 -7.89 -13.66
N GLY A 179 -21.03 -8.22 -12.53
CA GLY A 179 -19.69 -7.80 -12.13
C GLY A 179 -19.62 -6.38 -11.59
N ARG A 180 -20.73 -5.63 -11.50
CA ARG A 180 -20.72 -4.25 -10.99
C ARG A 180 -20.68 -4.20 -9.47
N PHE A 181 -20.15 -3.10 -8.95
CA PHE A 181 -20.28 -2.72 -7.56
C PHE A 181 -20.52 -1.22 -7.43
N ASP A 182 -21.14 -0.82 -6.31
CA ASP A 182 -21.37 0.58 -5.97
C ASP A 182 -21.46 0.75 -4.44
N PHE A 183 -20.94 1.86 -3.92
CA PHE A 183 -21.04 2.23 -2.50
C PHE A 183 -20.83 3.73 -2.32
N ARG A 184 -21.24 4.25 -1.17
CA ARG A 184 -20.90 5.60 -0.70
C ARG A 184 -19.75 5.55 0.29
N SER A 185 -18.94 6.59 0.26
CA SER A 185 -17.84 6.84 1.19
C SER A 185 -17.64 8.36 1.30
N ILE A 186 -16.45 8.77 1.69
CA ILE A 186 -15.99 10.16 1.71
C ILE A 186 -14.83 10.36 0.75
N VAL A 187 -14.58 11.61 0.37
CA VAL A 187 -13.47 11.99 -0.51
C VAL A 187 -12.14 11.69 0.18
N ALA A 188 -11.28 10.91 -0.47
CA ALA A 188 -9.93 10.70 0.03
C ALA A 188 -9.13 12.01 -0.01
N VAL A 189 -8.34 12.25 1.04
CA VAL A 189 -7.43 13.40 1.17
C VAL A 189 -5.97 12.91 1.25
N PRO A 190 -4.99 13.75 0.88
CA PRO A 190 -3.60 13.45 1.18
C PRO A 190 -3.37 13.40 2.69
N TYR A 191 -2.51 12.48 3.13
CA TYR A 191 -2.13 12.35 4.53
C TYR A 191 -0.65 11.98 4.65
N PRO A 192 0.03 12.36 5.75
CA PRO A 192 1.39 11.96 5.98
C PRO A 192 1.47 10.54 6.56
N ILE A 193 2.48 9.76 6.17
CA ILE A 193 2.85 8.55 6.92
C ILE A 193 3.32 8.92 8.34
N PRO A 194 3.32 7.99 9.32
CA PRO A 194 3.91 8.26 10.63
C PRO A 194 5.34 8.79 10.50
N HIS A 195 5.62 9.96 11.07
CA HIS A 195 6.90 10.67 10.86
C HIS A 195 7.48 11.27 12.14
N ASP A 196 7.00 10.82 13.29
CA ASP A 196 7.49 11.11 14.64
C ASP A 196 8.64 10.17 15.07
N GLY A 197 8.93 9.14 14.27
CA GLY A 197 9.94 8.12 14.52
C GLY A 197 11.25 8.32 13.73
N PRO A 198 12.18 7.34 13.80
CA PRO A 198 13.43 7.38 13.05
C PRO A 198 13.22 7.53 11.54
N VAL A 199 12.19 6.91 10.96
CA VAL A 199 11.92 7.04 9.53
C VAL A 199 11.55 8.49 9.16
N GLY A 200 10.78 9.17 9.99
CA GLY A 200 10.49 10.59 9.80
C GLY A 200 11.74 11.47 9.85
N GLN A 201 12.63 11.22 10.81
CA GLN A 201 13.92 11.92 10.92
C GLN A 201 14.79 11.68 9.69
N LEU A 202 14.82 10.44 9.17
CA LEU A 202 15.55 10.10 7.95
C LEU A 202 15.00 10.88 6.74
N LEU A 203 13.67 10.95 6.59
CA LEU A 203 13.05 11.71 5.50
C LEU A 203 13.41 13.20 5.59
N GLU A 204 13.32 13.80 6.77
CA GLU A 204 13.69 15.20 7.00
C GLU A 204 15.16 15.45 6.62
N GLN A 205 16.08 14.60 7.06
CA GLN A 205 17.51 14.70 6.73
C GLN A 205 17.79 14.54 5.23
N LEU A 206 16.98 13.76 4.53
CA LEU A 206 17.05 13.59 3.07
C LEU A 206 16.29 14.68 2.29
N GLY A 207 15.68 15.67 2.97
CA GLY A 207 14.87 16.70 2.32
C GLY A 207 13.58 16.18 1.68
N ARG A 208 13.06 15.05 2.17
CA ARG A 208 11.85 14.39 1.69
C ARG A 208 10.67 14.66 2.61
N HIS A 209 9.47 14.69 2.03
CA HIS A 209 8.22 14.86 2.78
C HIS A 209 7.57 13.50 3.11
N PRO A 210 6.73 13.41 4.17
CA PRO A 210 6.02 12.18 4.54
C PRO A 210 4.68 11.97 3.82
N TRP A 211 4.24 12.92 2.99
CA TRP A 211 2.91 12.89 2.39
C TRP A 211 2.71 11.81 1.34
N ARG A 212 1.55 11.16 1.42
CA ARG A 212 0.96 10.32 0.39
C ARG A 212 -0.16 11.08 -0.32
N PRO A 213 -0.34 10.91 -1.65
CA PRO A 213 -1.47 11.50 -2.38
C PRO A 213 -2.80 10.92 -1.89
N ALA A 214 -3.91 11.62 -2.16
CA ALA A 214 -5.24 11.11 -1.87
C ALA A 214 -5.52 9.79 -2.62
N HIS A 215 -5.90 8.74 -1.89
CA HIS A 215 -6.22 7.43 -2.47
C HIS A 215 -7.25 6.65 -1.66
N LEU A 216 -7.90 5.71 -2.35
CA LEU A 216 -8.78 4.70 -1.78
C LEU A 216 -8.12 3.32 -1.95
N HIS A 217 -8.06 2.52 -0.88
CA HIS A 217 -7.52 1.17 -0.96
C HIS A 217 -8.55 0.14 -1.40
N PHE A 218 -8.11 -0.86 -2.14
CA PHE A 218 -8.90 -2.01 -2.56
C PHE A 218 -8.11 -3.30 -2.39
N MET A 219 -8.76 -4.32 -1.82
CA MET A 219 -8.36 -5.71 -1.96
C MET A 219 -9.52 -6.48 -2.59
N ILE A 220 -9.27 -7.10 -3.74
CA ILE A 220 -10.30 -7.80 -4.53
C ILE A 220 -9.93 -9.25 -4.69
N GLN A 221 -10.87 -10.13 -4.34
CA GLN A 221 -10.69 -11.58 -4.37
C GLN A 221 -11.87 -12.25 -5.04
N ALA A 222 -11.59 -13.15 -5.97
CA ALA A 222 -12.59 -13.93 -6.66
C ALA A 222 -12.08 -15.36 -6.90
N PRO A 223 -12.95 -16.39 -6.83
CA PRO A 223 -12.55 -17.76 -7.14
C PRO A 223 -11.91 -17.89 -8.53
N GLY A 224 -10.73 -18.49 -8.60
CA GLY A 224 -9.98 -18.67 -9.85
C GLY A 224 -9.19 -17.45 -10.33
N TYR A 225 -9.12 -16.39 -9.53
CA TYR A 225 -8.35 -15.18 -9.82
C TYR A 225 -7.29 -14.91 -8.74
N GLU A 226 -6.20 -14.28 -9.12
CA GLU A 226 -5.19 -13.79 -8.17
C GLU A 226 -5.78 -12.63 -7.36
N THR A 227 -5.57 -12.64 -6.03
CA THR A 227 -5.91 -11.51 -5.17
C THR A 227 -5.27 -10.22 -5.71
N LEU A 228 -6.06 -9.18 -5.95
CA LEU A 228 -5.57 -7.86 -6.31
C LEU A 228 -5.54 -6.98 -5.05
N ILE A 229 -4.38 -6.44 -4.71
CA ILE A 229 -4.25 -5.38 -3.72
C ILE A 229 -3.80 -4.13 -4.47
N THR A 230 -4.58 -3.05 -4.38
CA THR A 230 -4.29 -1.84 -5.14
C THR A 230 -4.88 -0.58 -4.48
N HIS A 231 -4.57 0.57 -5.06
CA HIS A 231 -5.13 1.86 -4.71
C HIS A 231 -5.72 2.53 -5.94
N VAL A 232 -6.71 3.40 -5.74
CA VAL A 232 -7.14 4.36 -6.76
C VAL A 232 -6.81 5.77 -6.28
N PHE A 233 -5.91 6.44 -6.99
CA PHE A 233 -5.41 7.77 -6.66
C PHE A 233 -6.24 8.86 -7.34
N ARG A 234 -6.41 9.99 -6.66
CA ARG A 234 -7.15 11.12 -7.22
C ARG A 234 -6.29 11.97 -8.17
N SER A 235 -6.75 12.14 -9.40
CA SER A 235 -6.09 12.97 -10.42
C SER A 235 -5.95 14.43 -9.98
N GLY A 236 -4.83 15.07 -10.35
CA GLY A 236 -4.56 16.48 -10.05
C GLY A 236 -4.19 16.76 -8.59
N GLY A 237 -3.94 15.73 -7.78
CA GLY A 237 -3.47 15.86 -6.41
C GLY A 237 -1.99 16.26 -6.30
N THR A 238 -1.64 17.00 -5.25
CA THR A 238 -0.30 17.60 -5.05
C THR A 238 0.86 16.60 -5.00
N TYR A 239 0.65 15.38 -4.49
CA TYR A 239 1.72 14.43 -4.19
C TYR A 239 1.75 13.22 -5.13
N LEU A 240 1.13 13.29 -6.32
CA LEU A 240 1.11 12.17 -7.27
C LEU A 240 2.51 11.81 -7.77
N ASP A 241 3.35 12.81 -8.01
CA ASP A 241 4.72 12.62 -8.53
C ASP A 241 5.77 12.46 -7.41
N SER A 242 5.34 12.51 -6.14
CA SER A 242 6.23 12.54 -4.98
C SER A 242 5.76 11.70 -3.80
N ASP A 243 4.89 10.71 -4.02
CA ASP A 243 4.39 9.81 -2.97
C ASP A 243 5.54 9.25 -2.12
N ALA A 244 5.48 9.46 -0.81
CA ALA A 244 6.55 9.10 0.13
C ALA A 244 6.95 7.62 0.09
N VAL A 245 6.03 6.75 -0.36
CA VAL A 245 6.23 5.29 -0.44
C VAL A 245 6.24 4.75 -1.87
N PHE A 246 6.25 5.62 -2.89
CA PHE A 246 6.32 5.24 -4.31
C PHE A 246 5.17 4.33 -4.79
N GLY A 247 3.99 4.44 -4.20
CA GLY A 247 2.83 3.60 -4.47
C GLY A 247 2.05 3.96 -5.74
N VAL A 248 2.26 5.16 -6.29
CA VAL A 248 1.52 5.67 -7.46
C VAL A 248 1.91 4.91 -8.73
N ARG A 249 0.90 4.58 -9.54
CA ARG A 249 1.03 4.11 -10.92
C ARG A 249 0.06 4.92 -11.78
N SER A 250 0.46 5.27 -13.00
CA SER A 250 -0.35 6.11 -13.88
C SER A 250 -1.72 5.50 -14.20
N SER A 251 -1.80 4.16 -14.33
CA SER A 251 -3.05 3.44 -14.57
C SER A 251 -4.02 3.46 -13.37
N LEU A 252 -3.51 3.77 -12.18
CA LEU A 252 -4.25 3.83 -10.93
C LEU A 252 -4.72 5.26 -10.59
N ILE A 253 -4.44 6.24 -11.44
CA ILE A 253 -4.90 7.62 -11.28
C ILE A 253 -6.26 7.77 -11.97
N ALA A 254 -7.28 8.19 -11.22
CA ALA A 254 -8.65 8.34 -11.70
C ALA A 254 -9.18 9.76 -11.44
N GLU A 255 -10.13 10.20 -12.27
CA GLU A 255 -10.85 11.45 -12.04
C GLU A 255 -11.86 11.27 -10.91
N TRP A 256 -11.76 12.13 -9.89
CA TRP A 256 -12.78 12.26 -8.86
C TRP A 256 -13.57 13.52 -9.20
N LYS A 257 -14.75 13.34 -9.79
CA LYS A 257 -15.54 14.44 -10.33
C LYS A 257 -16.35 15.10 -9.23
N ARG A 258 -16.14 16.41 -9.02
CA ARG A 258 -16.94 17.22 -8.09
C ARG A 258 -18.29 17.59 -8.70
N HIS A 259 -19.32 17.57 -7.88
CA HIS A 259 -20.67 18.01 -8.20
C HIS A 259 -21.15 19.01 -7.14
N GLU A 260 -21.98 19.96 -7.55
CA GLU A 260 -22.71 20.84 -6.64
C GLU A 260 -23.94 20.10 -6.03
N PRO A 261 -24.57 20.62 -4.96
CA PRO A 261 -25.78 20.04 -4.39
C PRO A 261 -26.84 19.74 -5.45
N GLY A 262 -27.52 18.61 -5.33
CA GLY A 262 -28.49 18.12 -6.31
C GLY A 262 -28.68 16.62 -6.26
N VAL A 263 -29.21 16.04 -7.33
CA VAL A 263 -29.47 14.59 -7.41
C VAL A 263 -28.20 13.86 -7.87
N ALA A 264 -27.65 13.04 -6.98
CA ALA A 264 -26.53 12.15 -7.29
C ALA A 264 -26.96 11.05 -8.28
N PRO A 265 -26.02 10.42 -9.02
CA PRO A 265 -26.45 9.49 -10.06
C PRO A 265 -27.03 8.16 -9.55
N ASP A 266 -27.04 7.91 -8.24
CA ASP A 266 -27.81 6.83 -7.62
C ASP A 266 -29.26 7.24 -7.26
N GLY A 267 -29.67 8.46 -7.60
CA GLY A 267 -30.98 9.03 -7.33
C GLY A 267 -31.10 9.78 -5.99
N THR A 268 -30.03 9.84 -5.19
CA THR A 268 -30.07 10.46 -3.86
C THR A 268 -29.96 11.97 -3.95
N HIS A 269 -30.79 12.68 -3.18
CA HIS A 269 -30.66 14.13 -3.05
C HIS A 269 -29.51 14.47 -2.09
N MET A 270 -28.55 15.25 -2.57
CA MET A 270 -27.39 15.72 -1.82
C MET A 270 -27.56 17.21 -1.54
N ASP A 271 -27.62 17.58 -0.27
CA ASP A 271 -27.76 18.98 0.17
C ASP A 271 -26.42 19.73 0.19
N GLU A 272 -25.31 19.02 -0.01
CA GLU A 272 -23.94 19.53 -0.03
C GLU A 272 -23.20 19.07 -1.29
N PRO A 273 -22.08 19.73 -1.66
CA PRO A 273 -21.22 19.25 -2.73
C PRO A 273 -20.74 17.82 -2.47
N PHE A 274 -20.63 17.02 -3.52
CA PHE A 274 -20.21 15.62 -3.43
C PHE A 274 -19.30 15.25 -4.60
N TYR A 275 -18.70 14.08 -4.52
CA TYR A 275 -17.85 13.54 -5.57
C TYR A 275 -18.38 12.22 -6.14
N THR A 276 -17.98 11.92 -7.36
CA THR A 276 -18.14 10.58 -7.95
C THR A 276 -16.80 10.04 -8.42
N LEU A 277 -16.58 8.74 -8.20
CA LEU A 277 -15.46 7.97 -8.73
C LEU A 277 -16.01 6.77 -9.50
N ASP A 278 -15.69 6.68 -10.78
CA ASP A 278 -15.95 5.51 -11.62
C ASP A 278 -14.61 4.81 -11.93
N TYR A 279 -14.43 3.56 -11.49
CA TYR A 279 -13.20 2.81 -11.74
C TYR A 279 -13.45 1.31 -11.92
N ASP A 280 -12.93 0.74 -13.02
CA ASP A 280 -13.05 -0.68 -13.32
C ASP A 280 -11.77 -1.45 -12.97
N PHE A 281 -11.93 -2.63 -12.40
CA PHE A 281 -10.84 -3.55 -12.07
C PHE A 281 -10.78 -4.72 -13.04
N VAL A 282 -9.57 -5.07 -13.45
CA VAL A 282 -9.27 -6.22 -14.31
C VAL A 282 -8.38 -7.19 -13.55
N LEU A 283 -8.93 -8.36 -13.22
CA LEU A 283 -8.22 -9.41 -12.48
C LEU A 283 -7.48 -10.37 -13.43
N ASN A 284 -6.34 -10.87 -12.96
CA ASN A 284 -5.60 -11.94 -13.60
C ASN A 284 -6.09 -13.29 -13.06
N LYS A 285 -6.18 -14.31 -13.94
CA LYS A 285 -6.53 -15.66 -13.50
C LYS A 285 -5.40 -16.24 -12.66
N ALA A 286 -5.75 -16.92 -11.58
CA ALA A 286 -4.78 -17.69 -10.82
C ALA A 286 -4.20 -18.81 -11.71
N PRO A 287 -2.92 -19.17 -11.55
CA PRO A 287 -2.38 -20.38 -12.13
C PRO A 287 -3.30 -21.57 -11.80
N ARG A 288 -3.55 -22.43 -12.78
CA ARG A 288 -4.19 -23.71 -12.48
C ARG A 288 -3.18 -24.56 -11.74
N ASP A 289 -3.50 -24.96 -10.51
CA ASP A 289 -2.78 -26.00 -9.78
C ASP A 289 -2.79 -27.33 -10.55
#